data_AF-A0A1B6JQH9-F1
#
_entry.id   AF-A0A1B6JQH9-F1
#
_cell.length_a   1.000
_cell.length_b   1.000
_cell.length_c   1.000
_cell.angle_alpha   90.00
_cell.angle_beta   90.00
_cell.angle_gamma   90.00
#
_symmetry.space_group_name_H-M   'P 1'
#
loop_
_entity.id
_entity.type
_entity.pdbx_description
1 polymer ?
#
loop_
_entity_poly.entity_id
_entity_poly.type
_entity_poly.pdbx_seq_one_letter_code
_entity_poly.pdbx_strand_id
1 'polypeptide(L)'
;MWLQDQNEFKLVGNLKNIGKINRRHTKEKQRTDQIKLVWSQYFSKKIVIQSFHLRNRMQELFNLFNWEVFPHPSYSLDLAPSDFYLCLKMKTWLTRQRFDNNEELQVRITE
;
A
#
# COMPACT_ATOMS: atom_id res chain seq x y z
N MET A 1 -24.73 42.76 -34.31
CA MET A 1 -25.47 41.97 -33.30
C MET A 1 -25.18 40.47 -33.46
N TRP A 2 -23.90 40.06 -33.48
CA TRP A 2 -23.49 38.64 -33.70
C TRP A 2 -22.22 38.24 -32.91
N LEU A 3 -21.56 39.19 -32.22
CA LEU A 3 -20.34 38.94 -31.45
C LEU A 3 -20.60 38.57 -29.97
N GLN A 4 -21.80 38.81 -29.47
CA GLN A 4 -22.18 38.52 -28.08
C GLN A 4 -22.43 37.01 -27.88
N ASP A 5 -23.12 36.36 -28.83
CA ASP A 5 -23.48 34.94 -28.74
C ASP A 5 -22.25 34.01 -28.71
N GLN A 6 -21.21 34.31 -29.48
CA GLN A 6 -20.02 33.45 -29.56
C GLN A 6 -19.25 33.40 -28.23
N ASN A 7 -19.31 34.46 -27.42
CA ASN A 7 -18.71 34.46 -26.09
C ASN A 7 -19.55 33.65 -25.09
N GLU A 8 -20.88 33.73 -25.17
CA GLU A 8 -21.75 32.94 -24.31
C GLU A 8 -21.66 31.43 -24.60
N PHE A 9 -21.59 31.01 -25.86
CA PHE A 9 -21.39 29.59 -26.21
C PHE A 9 -20.06 29.03 -25.69
N LYS A 10 -18.98 29.83 -25.71
CA LYS A 10 -17.68 29.46 -25.15
C LYS A 10 -17.73 29.38 -23.62
N LEU A 11 -18.39 30.32 -22.96
CA LEU A 11 -18.57 30.32 -21.49
C LEU A 11 -19.42 29.14 -21.03
N VAL A 12 -20.54 28.86 -21.69
CA VAL A 12 -21.40 27.71 -21.39
C VAL A 12 -20.68 26.38 -21.65
N GLY A 13 -19.88 26.29 -22.72
CA GLY A 13 -19.02 25.14 -23.00
C GLY A 13 -17.97 24.93 -21.91
N ASN A 14 -17.33 26.00 -21.44
CA ASN A 14 -16.31 25.96 -20.39
C ASN A 14 -16.91 25.54 -19.03
N LEU A 15 -18.05 26.11 -18.64
CA LEU A 15 -18.77 25.75 -17.41
C LEU A 15 -19.22 24.28 -17.42
N LYS A 16 -19.69 23.76 -18.56
CA LYS A 16 -20.04 22.34 -18.72
C LYS A 16 -18.81 21.42 -18.58
N ASN A 17 -17.64 21.84 -19.06
CA ASN A 17 -16.40 21.08 -18.95
C ASN A 17 -15.86 21.09 -17.51
N ILE A 18 -15.89 22.23 -16.83
CA ILE A 18 -15.53 22.36 -15.41
C ILE A 18 -16.43 21.45 -14.55
N GLY A 19 -17.74 21.45 -14.80
CA GLY A 19 -18.67 20.55 -14.12
C GLY A 19 -18.38 19.05 -14.36
N LYS A 20 -17.91 18.68 -15.56
CA LYS A 20 -17.50 17.29 -15.88
C LYS A 20 -16.17 16.90 -15.22
N ILE A 21 -15.22 17.83 -15.11
CA ILE A 21 -13.91 17.61 -14.46
C ILE A 21 -14.13 17.45 -12.95
N ASN A 22 -14.92 18.33 -12.33
CA ASN A 22 -15.23 18.25 -10.91
C ASN A 22 -15.95 16.94 -10.55
N ARG A 23 -16.89 16.49 -11.39
CA ARG A 23 -17.55 15.18 -11.22
C ARG A 23 -16.61 13.99 -11.36
N ARG A 24 -15.60 14.08 -12.24
CA ARG A 24 -14.58 13.03 -12.38
C ARG A 24 -13.65 13.01 -11.16
N HIS A 25 -13.16 14.17 -10.74
CA HIS A 25 -12.34 14.30 -9.54
C HIS A 25 -13.07 13.84 -8.27
N THR A 26 -14.37 14.13 -8.11
CA THR A 26 -15.13 13.65 -6.94
C THR A 26 -15.38 12.14 -6.98
N LYS A 27 -15.67 11.57 -8.16
CA LYS A 27 -15.80 10.10 -8.32
C LYS A 27 -14.49 9.37 -8.07
N GLU A 28 -13.37 9.92 -8.54
CA GLU A 28 -12.04 9.35 -8.34
C GLU A 28 -11.60 9.47 -6.89
N LYS A 29 -11.85 10.63 -6.26
CA LYS A 29 -11.65 10.83 -4.82
C LYS A 29 -12.51 9.84 -3.99
N GLN A 30 -13.79 9.68 -4.32
CA GLN A 30 -14.66 8.67 -3.70
C GLN A 30 -14.10 7.25 -3.89
N ARG A 31 -13.60 6.90 -5.08
CA ARG A 31 -13.02 5.58 -5.33
C ARG A 31 -11.75 5.37 -4.51
N THR A 32 -10.87 6.36 -4.44
CA THR A 32 -9.66 6.27 -3.62
C THR A 32 -9.98 6.24 -2.13
N ASP A 33 -10.99 6.97 -1.66
CA ASP A 33 -11.41 6.99 -0.26
C ASP A 33 -12.08 5.65 0.11
N GLN A 34 -12.87 5.07 -0.78
CA GLN A 34 -13.42 3.72 -0.63
C GLN A 34 -12.33 2.66 -0.58
N ILE A 35 -11.36 2.72 -1.49
CA ILE A 35 -10.19 1.82 -1.49
C ILE A 35 -9.42 1.98 -0.17
N LYS A 36 -9.14 3.21 0.27
CA LYS A 36 -8.48 3.47 1.56
C LYS A 36 -9.26 2.97 2.75
N LEU A 37 -10.59 3.07 2.76
CA LEU A 37 -11.45 2.53 3.82
C LEU A 37 -11.40 1.00 3.86
N VAL A 38 -11.49 0.34 2.70
CA VAL A 38 -11.37 -1.11 2.57
C VAL A 38 -9.98 -1.56 3.03
N TRP A 39 -8.91 -0.95 2.53
CA TRP A 39 -7.55 -1.25 2.97
C TRP A 39 -7.34 -0.92 4.45
N SER A 40 -7.92 0.15 4.99
CA SER A 40 -7.86 0.47 6.42
C SER A 40 -8.45 -0.63 7.29
N GLN A 41 -9.53 -1.28 6.83
CA GLN A 41 -10.12 -2.44 7.50
C GLN A 41 -9.19 -3.67 7.47
N TYR A 42 -8.45 -3.88 6.37
CA TYR A 42 -7.46 -4.96 6.24
C TYR A 42 -6.13 -4.66 6.95
N PHE A 43 -5.70 -3.39 7.02
CA PHE A 43 -4.44 -2.95 7.64
C PHE A 43 -4.57 -2.61 9.13
N SER A 44 -5.79 -2.32 9.63
CA SER A 44 -6.04 -2.20 11.08
C SER A 44 -5.98 -3.56 11.78
N LYS A 45 -6.18 -4.65 11.02
CA LYS A 45 -5.94 -6.01 11.48
C LYS A 45 -4.47 -6.35 11.24
N LYS A 46 -3.72 -6.56 12.32
CA LYS A 46 -2.32 -6.97 12.23
C LYS A 46 -2.28 -8.44 11.84
N ILE A 47 -2.21 -8.70 10.53
CA ILE A 47 -2.13 -10.04 9.95
C ILE A 47 -0.72 -10.58 10.17
N VAL A 48 -0.62 -11.75 10.81
CA VAL A 48 0.65 -12.47 10.92
C VAL A 48 0.60 -13.73 10.06
N ILE A 49 1.56 -13.82 9.15
CA ILE A 49 1.81 -15.01 8.35
C ILE A 49 2.58 -15.99 9.24
N GLN A 50 1.95 -17.08 9.63
CA GLN A 50 2.54 -18.02 10.58
C GLN A 50 3.39 -19.07 9.86
N SER A 51 4.71 -18.91 9.92
CA SER A 51 5.67 -19.93 9.54
C SER A 51 5.56 -21.14 10.49
N PHE A 52 5.60 -22.36 9.93
CA PHE A 52 5.35 -23.63 10.64
C PHE A 52 6.16 -23.79 11.96
N HIS A 53 7.38 -23.27 12.02
CA HIS A 53 8.28 -23.44 13.17
C HIS A 53 7.94 -22.61 14.42
N LEU A 54 7.20 -21.50 14.29
CA LEU A 54 6.78 -20.68 15.43
C LEU A 54 5.30 -20.90 15.82
N ARG A 55 4.65 -21.89 15.20
CA ARG A 55 3.20 -22.09 15.27
C ARG A 55 2.68 -22.26 16.69
N ASN A 56 3.36 -23.09 17.49
CA ASN A 56 2.87 -23.46 18.82
C ASN A 56 3.25 -22.44 19.91
N ARG A 57 4.43 -21.82 19.81
CA ARG A 57 4.93 -20.87 20.83
C ARG A 57 4.30 -19.48 20.75
N MET A 58 3.81 -19.08 19.57
CA MET A 58 3.27 -17.73 19.36
C MET A 58 1.75 -17.68 19.40
N GLN A 59 1.07 -18.83 19.50
CA GLN A 59 -0.39 -18.90 19.43
C GLN A 59 -1.07 -18.19 20.61
N GLU A 60 -0.52 -18.31 21.81
CA GLU A 60 -1.01 -17.59 23.00
C GLU A 60 -0.86 -16.08 22.85
N LEU A 61 0.25 -15.61 22.27
CA LEU A 61 0.47 -14.19 22.01
C LEU A 61 -0.48 -13.66 20.94
N PHE A 62 -0.71 -14.41 19.85
CA PHE A 62 -1.67 -13.99 18.81
C PHE A 62 -3.09 -13.89 19.35
N ASN A 63 -3.48 -14.81 20.24
CA ASN A 63 -4.77 -14.75 20.92
C ASN A 63 -4.85 -13.55 21.86
N LEU A 64 -3.79 -13.25 22.62
CA LEU A 64 -3.71 -12.10 23.53
C LEU A 64 -3.88 -10.77 22.78
N PHE A 65 -3.23 -10.64 21.62
CA PHE A 65 -3.32 -9.43 20.80
C PHE A 65 -4.50 -9.42 19.84
N ASN A 66 -5.33 -10.48 19.84
CA ASN A 66 -6.48 -10.66 18.95
C ASN A 66 -6.11 -10.52 17.46
N TRP A 67 -4.97 -11.10 17.06
CA TRP A 67 -4.49 -11.06 15.68
C TRP A 67 -5.06 -12.22 14.86
N GLU A 68 -5.52 -11.90 13.66
CA GLU A 68 -6.03 -12.89 12.72
C GLU A 68 -4.84 -13.56 12.01
N VAL A 69 -4.69 -14.88 12.23
CA VAL A 69 -3.60 -15.67 11.67
C VAL A 69 -4.03 -16.24 10.32
N PHE A 70 -3.32 -15.87 9.26
CA PHE A 70 -3.59 -16.42 7.94
C PHE A 70 -2.82 -17.74 7.73
N PRO A 71 -3.48 -18.84 7.31
CA PRO A 71 -2.78 -20.09 7.05
C PRO A 71 -1.85 -19.93 5.86
N HIS A 72 -0.54 -20.05 6.09
CA HIS A 72 0.47 -20.05 5.05
C HIS A 72 0.89 -21.50 4.73
N PRO A 73 1.02 -21.88 3.45
CA PRO A 73 1.51 -23.20 3.11
C PRO A 73 3.00 -23.30 3.48
N SER A 74 3.45 -24.50 3.85
CA SER A 74 4.87 -24.77 4.04
C SER A 74 5.63 -24.47 2.74
N TYR A 75 6.77 -23.78 2.85
CA TYR A 75 7.67 -23.46 1.73
C TYR A 75 7.09 -22.59 0.61
N SER A 76 6.17 -21.66 0.91
CA SER A 76 5.63 -20.72 -0.10
C SER A 76 6.30 -19.34 -0.04
N LEU A 77 7.60 -19.30 -0.38
CA LEU A 77 8.38 -18.06 -0.43
C LEU A 77 7.73 -16.99 -1.34
N ASP A 78 6.97 -17.44 -2.34
CA ASP A 78 6.31 -16.59 -3.35
C ASP A 78 5.05 -15.89 -2.81
N LEU A 79 4.49 -16.39 -1.70
CA LEU A 79 3.23 -15.91 -1.14
C LEU A 79 3.43 -14.88 -0.02
N ALA A 80 4.64 -14.72 0.50
CA ALA A 80 4.93 -13.73 1.53
C ALA A 80 5.42 -12.42 0.89
N PRO A 81 4.68 -11.31 1.03
CA PRO A 81 5.10 -10.00 0.51
C PRO A 81 6.47 -9.54 1.02
N SER A 82 6.86 -9.97 2.22
CA SER A 82 8.22 -9.74 2.74
C SER A 82 9.28 -10.41 1.86
N ASP A 83 9.06 -11.66 1.48
CA ASP A 83 10.12 -12.50 0.95
C ASP A 83 10.39 -12.19 -0.53
N PHE A 84 9.34 -11.99 -1.35
CA PHE A 84 9.53 -11.70 -2.78
C PHE A 84 9.82 -10.22 -3.07
N TYR A 85 9.36 -9.28 -2.24
CA TYR A 85 9.53 -7.84 -2.50
C TYR A 85 10.60 -7.21 -1.61
N LEU A 86 10.47 -7.32 -0.28
CA LEU A 86 11.39 -6.67 0.64
C LEU A 86 12.76 -7.37 0.67
N CYS A 87 12.79 -8.69 0.89
CA CYS A 87 14.04 -9.45 0.96
C CYS A 87 14.77 -9.46 -0.38
N LEU A 88 14.04 -9.48 -1.51
CA LEU A 88 14.65 -9.36 -2.83
C LEU A 88 15.32 -8.00 -3.02
N LYS A 89 14.63 -6.90 -2.69
CA LYS A 89 15.21 -5.55 -2.75
C LYS A 89 16.40 -5.40 -1.81
N MET A 90 16.29 -5.88 -0.57
CA MET A 90 17.39 -5.87 0.39
C MET A 90 18.58 -6.67 -0.15
N LYS A 91 18.37 -7.87 -0.71
CA LYS A 91 19.45 -8.67 -1.31
C LYS A 91 20.16 -7.91 -2.42
N THR A 92 19.41 -7.26 -3.32
CA THR A 92 20.02 -6.46 -4.40
C THR A 92 20.81 -5.25 -3.89
N TRP A 93 20.35 -4.60 -2.82
CA TRP A 93 21.04 -3.49 -2.18
C TRP A 93 22.31 -3.96 -1.45
N LEU A 94 22.20 -5.02 -0.64
CA LEU A 94 23.30 -5.63 0.11
C LEU A 94 24.41 -6.16 -0.79
N THR A 95 24.07 -6.70 -1.97
CA THR A 95 25.07 -7.22 -2.93
C THR A 95 26.06 -6.13 -3.39
N ARG A 96 25.68 -4.86 -3.28
CA ARG A 96 26.51 -3.71 -3.68
C ARG A 96 27.23 -3.03 -2.51
N GLN A 97 27.07 -3.53 -1.29
CA GLN A 97 27.66 -2.95 -0.09
C GLN A 97 28.61 -3.94 0.58
N ARG A 98 29.63 -3.41 1.24
CA ARG A 98 30.45 -4.13 2.21
C ARG A 98 30.39 -3.33 3.50
N PHE A 99 30.29 -4.04 4.61
CA PHE A 99 30.25 -3.45 5.94
C PHE A 99 31.36 -4.11 6.75
N ASP A 100 32.10 -3.30 7.50
CA ASP A 100 33.21 -3.79 8.32
C ASP A 100 32.74 -4.17 9.73
N ASN A 101 31.62 -3.62 10.19
CA ASN A 101 31.01 -3.91 11.47
C ASN A 101 29.46 -3.85 11.45
N ASN A 102 28.84 -4.29 12.53
CA ASN A 102 27.39 -4.34 12.64
C ASN A 102 26.77 -2.95 12.86
N GLU A 103 27.50 -2.04 13.50
CA GLU A 103 27.06 -0.67 13.75
C GLU A 103 26.85 0.09 12.43
N GLU A 104 27.78 -0.06 11.48
CA GLU A 104 27.71 0.54 10.14
C GLU A 104 26.51 0.01 9.35
N LEU A 105 26.24 -1.30 9.42
CA LEU A 105 25.05 -1.92 8.83
C LEU A 105 23.77 -1.30 9.40
N GLN A 106 23.67 -1.14 10.72
CA GLN A 106 22.47 -0.61 11.38
C GLN A 106 22.19 0.84 10.98
N VAL A 107 23.23 1.68 10.92
CA VAL A 107 23.11 3.07 10.46
C VAL A 107 22.60 3.11 9.02
N ARG A 108 23.20 2.32 8.12
CA ARG A 108 22.83 2.29 6.70
C ARG A 108 21.44 1.74 6.39
N ILE A 109 20.85 0.96 7.30
CA ILE A 109 19.47 0.46 7.16
C ILE A 109 18.45 1.49 7.68
N THR A 110 18.87 2.36 8.61
CA THR A 110 18.00 3.36 9.24
C THR A 110 18.08 4.76 8.60
N GLU A 111 19.09 5.02 7.77
CA GLU A 111 19.21 6.18 6.86
C GLU A 111 18.14 6.21 5.75
#